data_AF-A0A417ZP29-F1
#
_entry.id   AF-A0A417ZP29-F1
#
_cell.length_a   1.000
_cell.length_b   1.000
_cell.length_c   1.000
_cell.angle_alpha   90.00
_cell.angle_beta   90.00
_cell.angle_gamma   90.00
#
_symmetry.space_group_name_H-M   'P 1'
#
loop_
_entity.id
_entity.type
_entity.pdbx_description
1 polymer ?
#
loop_
_entity_poly.entity_id
_entity_poly.type
_entity_poly.pdbx_seq_one_letter_code
_entity_poly.pdbx_strand_id
1 'polypeptide(L)'
;MKLTNAQIYTLRRLSGGSKYQLRGDGKKARECRPGSGIFTDDISAPSIPVLFRLGLVDYVHKGGREHALFYAVTLTDTGKQAAATMNIKD
;
A
#
# COMPACT_ATOMS: atom_id res chain seq x y z
N MET A 1 -15.08 4.66 10.75
CA MET A 1 -14.64 4.86 9.35
C MET A 1 -14.90 3.60 8.55
N LYS A 2 -15.35 3.71 7.29
CA LYS A 2 -15.62 2.56 6.42
C LYS A 2 -14.65 2.62 5.23
N LEU A 3 -13.82 1.60 5.06
CA LEU A 3 -12.96 1.47 3.88
C LEU A 3 -13.81 1.12 2.66
N THR A 4 -13.37 1.57 1.48
CA THR A 4 -13.97 1.16 0.20
C THR A 4 -13.50 -0.24 -0.19
N ASN A 5 -14.26 -0.93 -1.05
CA ASN A 5 -13.88 -2.25 -1.56
C ASN A 5 -12.47 -2.24 -2.20
N ALA A 6 -12.10 -1.17 -2.92
CA ALA A 6 -10.78 -1.02 -3.51
C ALA A 6 -9.66 -0.91 -2.45
N GLN A 7 -9.92 -0.25 -1.33
CA GLN A 7 -8.97 -0.13 -0.21
C GLN A 7 -8.82 -1.47 0.52
N ILE A 8 -9.93 -2.17 0.78
CA ILE A 8 -9.92 -3.51 1.38
C ILE A 8 -9.17 -4.49 0.48
N TYR A 9 -9.41 -4.44 -0.82
CA TYR A 9 -8.69 -5.24 -1.80
C TYR A 9 -7.19 -4.95 -1.78
N THR A 10 -6.80 -3.67 -1.74
CA THR A 10 -5.39 -3.26 -1.64
C THR A 10 -4.73 -3.80 -0.37
N LEU A 11 -5.42 -3.74 0.79
CA LEU A 11 -4.91 -4.30 2.05
C LEU A 11 -4.70 -5.82 1.96
N ARG A 12 -5.65 -6.55 1.39
CA ARG A 12 -5.54 -8.01 1.20
C ARG A 12 -4.37 -8.37 0.27
N ARG A 13 -4.18 -7.59 -0.80
CA ARG A 13 -3.03 -7.78 -1.71
C ARG A 13 -1.71 -7.54 -1.02
N LEU A 14 -1.60 -6.49 -0.21
CA LEU A 14 -0.40 -6.21 0.60
C LEU A 14 -0.14 -7.35 1.60
N SER A 15 -1.19 -7.86 2.25
CA SER A 15 -1.12 -9.02 3.14
C SER A 15 -0.68 -10.30 2.42
N GLY A 16 -1.08 -10.47 1.15
CA GLY A 16 -0.67 -11.58 0.30
C GLY A 16 0.74 -11.44 -0.30
N GLY A 17 1.51 -10.42 0.08
CA GLY A 17 2.88 -10.21 -0.37
C GLY A 17 3.04 -9.38 -1.64
N SER A 18 1.97 -8.75 -2.14
CA SER A 18 2.11 -7.76 -3.22
C SER A 18 2.95 -6.57 -2.73
N LYS A 19 3.93 -6.18 -3.53
CA LYS A 19 4.85 -5.08 -3.19
C LYS A 19 4.24 -3.75 -3.60
N TYR A 20 4.18 -2.83 -2.65
CA TYR A 20 3.77 -1.45 -2.91
C TYR A 20 4.86 -0.49 -2.46
N GLN A 21 4.89 0.67 -3.09
CA GLN A 21 5.75 1.76 -2.71
C GLN A 21 4.97 3.06 -2.57
N LEU A 22 5.28 3.82 -1.54
CA LEU A 22 4.73 5.15 -1.28
C LEU A 22 5.83 6.18 -1.49
N ARG A 23 5.52 7.26 -2.18
CA ARG A 23 6.43 8.39 -2.37
C ARG A 23 6.68 9.07 -1.03
N GLY A 24 7.90 9.57 -0.79
CA GLY A 24 8.29 10.13 0.52
C GLY A 24 7.38 11.25 1.04
N ASP A 25 6.67 11.96 0.17
CA ASP A 25 5.66 12.97 0.54
C ASP A 25 4.29 12.39 0.94
N GLY A 26 4.12 11.07 0.86
CA GLY A 26 2.88 10.36 1.17
C GLY A 26 1.73 10.57 0.17
N LYS A 27 1.95 11.24 -0.97
CA LYS A 27 0.86 11.65 -1.88
C LYS A 27 0.64 10.71 -3.05
N LYS A 28 1.69 10.00 -3.49
CA LYS A 28 1.63 9.07 -4.63
C LYS A 28 2.11 7.70 -4.21
N ALA A 29 1.49 6.66 -4.72
CA ALA A 29 1.97 5.30 -4.51
C ALA A 29 1.83 4.48 -5.78
N ARG A 30 2.61 3.41 -5.85
CA ARG A 30 2.63 2.46 -6.95
C ARG A 30 2.64 1.03 -6.43
N GLU A 31 1.98 0.16 -7.16
CA GLU A 31 2.07 -1.28 -7.01
C GLU A 31 3.20 -1.79 -7.91
N CYS A 32 4.21 -2.42 -7.32
CA CYS A 32 5.30 -3.04 -8.07
C CYS A 32 4.85 -4.45 -8.46
N ARG A 33 4.28 -4.57 -9.68
CA ARG A 33 3.96 -5.88 -10.25
C ARG A 33 5.19 -6.48 -10.91
N PRO A 34 5.42 -7.79 -10.78
CA PRO A 34 6.37 -8.47 -11.66
C PRO A 34 5.83 -8.33 -13.09
N GLY A 35 6.51 -7.53 -13.92
CA GLY A 35 6.19 -7.42 -15.34
C GLY A 35 6.73 -8.61 -16.14
N SER A 36 6.39 -8.68 -17.42
CA SER A 36 7.01 -9.65 -18.33
C SER A 36 8.44 -9.20 -18.69
N GLY A 37 9.43 -9.66 -17.92
CA GLY A 37 10.85 -9.42 -18.19
C GLY A 37 11.56 -8.59 -17.10
N ILE A 38 12.46 -7.68 -17.52
CA ILE A 38 13.35 -6.89 -16.63
C ILE A 38 12.63 -5.69 -16.00
N PHE A 39 11.46 -5.29 -16.53
CA PHE A 39 10.73 -4.10 -16.10
C PHE A 39 9.55 -4.45 -15.19
N THR A 40 9.29 -3.64 -14.16
CA THR A 40 8.06 -3.69 -13.38
C THR A 40 6.99 -2.85 -14.05
N ASP A 41 5.80 -3.41 -14.26
CA ASP A 41 4.62 -2.63 -14.64
C ASP A 41 4.11 -1.93 -13.38
N ASP A 42 4.74 -0.80 -13.05
CA ASP A 42 4.37 0.00 -11.90
C ASP A 42 3.01 0.66 -12.14
N ILE A 43 1.98 0.17 -11.44
CA ILE A 43 0.62 0.71 -11.56
C ILE A 43 0.35 1.68 -10.42
N SER A 44 -0.26 2.83 -10.74
CA SER A 44 -0.68 3.80 -9.72
C SER A 44 -1.64 3.16 -8.70
N ALA A 45 -1.33 3.34 -7.41
CA ALA A 45 -2.07 2.75 -6.29
C ALA A 45 -2.63 3.85 -5.35
N PRO A 46 -3.68 4.59 -5.76
CA PRO A 46 -4.20 5.73 -5.00
C PRO A 46 -4.81 5.35 -3.64
N SER A 47 -5.07 4.07 -3.40
CA SER A 47 -5.52 3.56 -2.10
C SER A 47 -4.43 3.65 -1.02
N ILE A 48 -3.15 3.44 -1.36
CA ILE A 48 -2.05 3.38 -0.38
C ILE A 48 -1.87 4.71 0.38
N PRO A 49 -1.86 5.90 -0.25
CA PRO A 49 -1.83 7.18 0.46
C PRO A 49 -2.97 7.36 1.47
N VAL A 50 -4.16 6.83 1.15
CA VAL A 50 -5.30 6.88 2.08
C VAL A 50 -5.06 5.91 3.24
N LEU A 51 -4.67 4.67 2.95
CA LEU A 51 -4.36 3.66 3.97
C LEU A 51 -3.22 4.09 4.91
N PHE A 52 -2.24 4.81 4.38
CA PHE A 52 -1.15 5.42 5.15
C PHE A 52 -1.66 6.49 6.11
N ARG A 53 -2.50 7.43 5.64
CA ARG A 53 -3.13 8.45 6.51
C ARG A 53 -4.02 7.84 7.60
N LEU A 54 -4.58 6.66 7.34
CA LEU A 54 -5.38 5.89 8.30
C LEU A 54 -4.54 5.05 9.27
N GLY A 55 -3.21 5.04 9.14
CA GLY A 55 -2.31 4.26 10.00
C GLY A 55 -2.40 2.75 9.77
N LEU A 56 -2.94 2.30 8.63
CA LEU A 56 -3.07 0.88 8.26
C LEU A 56 -1.84 0.38 7.48
N VAL A 57 -1.07 1.29 6.92
CA VAL A 57 0.15 1.03 6.18
C VAL A 57 1.20 2.02 6.67
N ASP A 58 2.45 1.57 6.76
CA ASP A 58 3.59 2.44 7.07
C ASP A 58 4.78 2.07 6.18
N TYR A 59 5.77 2.94 6.12
CA TYR A 59 7.03 2.66 5.45
C TYR A 59 7.78 1.52 6.15
N VAL A 60 8.44 0.67 5.37
CA VAL A 60 9.29 -0.40 5.92
C VAL A 60 10.45 0.19 6.73
N HIS A 61 11.03 1.30 6.26
CA HIS A 61 12.16 1.95 6.92
C HIS A 61 11.74 3.26 7.60
N LYS A 62 12.14 3.37 8.88
CA LYS A 62 11.98 4.56 9.72
C LYS A 62 13.25 5.41 9.64
N GLY A 63 13.43 6.11 8.52
CA GLY A 63 14.53 7.04 8.29
C GLY A 63 14.05 8.31 7.60
N GLY A 64 14.97 9.25 7.38
CA GLY A 64 14.72 10.40 6.52
C GLY A 64 14.32 9.92 5.12
N ARG A 65 13.29 10.54 4.54
CA ARG A 65 12.77 10.19 3.21
C ARG A 65 12.78 11.44 2.34
N GLU A 66 13.40 11.32 1.18
CA GLU A 66 13.33 12.34 0.14
C GLU A 66 11.93 12.38 -0.50
N HIS A 67 11.39 13.57 -0.71
CA HIS A 67 10.01 13.79 -1.16
C HIS A 67 9.69 13.22 -2.53
N ALA A 68 10.67 13.12 -3.44
CA ALA A 68 10.45 12.66 -4.81
C ALA A 68 10.58 11.15 -4.99
N LEU A 69 11.22 10.46 -4.04
CA LEU A 69 11.55 9.03 -4.14
C LEU A 69 10.44 8.14 -3.58
N PHE A 70 10.39 6.90 -4.08
CA PHE A 70 9.43 5.88 -3.67
C PHE A 70 10.08 4.88 -2.73
N TYR A 71 9.38 4.54 -1.65
CA TYR A 71 9.86 3.67 -0.58
C TYR A 71 8.88 2.52 -0.36
N ALA A 72 9.40 1.33 -0.06
CA ALA A 72 8.57 0.19 0.25
C ALA A 72 7.70 0.44 1.49
N VAL A 73 6.46 -0.08 1.44
CA VAL A 73 5.52 -0.02 2.55
C VAL A 73 5.11 -1.40 3.03
N THR A 74 4.67 -1.48 4.27
CA THR A 74 4.19 -2.69 4.93
C THR A 74 2.90 -2.43 5.71
N LEU A 75 2.14 -3.49 5.99
CA LEU A 75 0.98 -3.40 6.87
C LEU A 75 1.43 -3.15 8.30
N THR A 76 0.79 -2.18 8.96
CA THR A 76 0.83 -2.08 10.41
C THR A 76 -0.01 -3.20 11.04
N ASP A 77 0.07 -3.40 12.34
CA ASP A 77 -0.73 -4.44 13.00
C ASP A 77 -2.24 -4.17 12.90
N THR A 78 -2.64 -2.89 12.93
CA THR A 78 -4.02 -2.48 12.65
C THR A 78 -4.40 -2.75 11.19
N GLY A 79 -3.47 -2.54 10.25
CA GLY A 79 -3.65 -2.90 8.84
C GLY A 79 -3.88 -4.39 8.60
N LYS A 80 -3.11 -5.25 9.29
CA LYS A 80 -3.27 -6.72 9.22
C LYS A 80 -4.63 -7.15 9.76
N GLN A 81 -5.05 -6.62 10.91
CA GLN A 81 -6.38 -6.89 11.48
C GLN A 81 -7.49 -6.43 10.53
N ALA A 82 -7.36 -5.24 9.95
CA ALA A 82 -8.32 -4.73 8.96
C ALA A 82 -8.39 -5.62 7.72
N ALA A 83 -7.25 -6.09 7.20
CA ALA A 83 -7.20 -7.00 6.05
C ALA A 83 -7.90 -8.34 6.33
N ALA A 84 -7.76 -8.87 7.55
CA ALA A 84 -8.36 -10.13 7.98
C ALA A 84 -9.87 -10.02 8.26
N THR A 85 -10.31 -8.89 8.82
CA THR A 85 -11.68 -8.74 9.35
C THR A 85 -12.64 -8.10 8.36
N MET A 86 -12.14 -7.27 7.43
CA MET A 86 -13.01 -6.53 6.52
C MET A 86 -13.43 -7.40 5.33
N ASN A 87 -14.72 -7.66 5.24
CA ASN A 87 -15.34 -8.28 4.07
C ASN A 87 -15.59 -7.24 2.98
N ILE A 88 -15.16 -7.57 1.77
CA ILE A 88 -15.63 -6.91 0.56
C ILE A 88 -17.12 -7.28 0.46
N LYS A 89 -18.01 -6.28 0.50
CA LYS A 89 -19.41 -6.51 0.16
C LYS A 89 -19.52 -6.41 -1.36
N ASP A 90 -19.86 -7.53 -2.01
CA ASP A 90 -20.28 -7.55 -3.42
C ASP A 90 -21.49 -6.63 -3.64
#